data_AF-A0A522CPH0-F1
#
_entry.id   AF-A0A522CPH0-F1
#
_cell.length_a   1.000
_cell.length_b   1.000
_cell.length_c   1.000
_cell.angle_alpha   90.00
_cell.angle_beta   90.00
_cell.angle_gamma   90.00
#
_symmetry.space_group_name_H-M   'P 1'
#
loop_
_entity.id
_entity.type
_entity.pdbx_description
1 polymer ?
#
loop_
_entity_poly.entity_id
_entity_poly.type
_entity_poly.pdbx_seq_one_letter_code
_entity_poly.pdbx_strand_id
1 'polypeptide(L)'
;MQRSRFSGYTACAAALALGALFVYYAFLNVSEHEIISLESLSLSAYSAITIPIAMVALLLCGTGFWVGWTILTIKVAPPMPEIVEKKDFAKIKALILCLLVLAISASFVYGLYIRSYWALALPAAAVTLVVLGMVFWVGIAIITARATLPEGKK
;
A
#
# COMPACT_ATOMS: atom_id res chain seq x y z
N MET A 1 2.19 -35.05 -4.14
CA MET A 1 1.90 -33.68 -4.65
C MET A 1 0.80 -32.90 -3.91
N GLN A 2 -0.10 -33.54 -3.15
CA GLN A 2 -1.32 -32.89 -2.59
C GLN A 2 -1.06 -31.88 -1.43
N ARG A 3 0.07 -32.02 -0.72
CA ARG A 3 0.41 -31.23 0.48
C ARG A 3 0.73 -29.76 0.19
N SER A 4 1.37 -29.43 -0.95
CA SER A 4 1.70 -28.02 -1.25
C SER A 4 0.48 -27.22 -1.70
N ARG A 5 -0.46 -27.84 -2.43
CA ARG A 5 -1.73 -27.20 -2.82
C ARG A 5 -2.61 -26.90 -1.62
N PHE A 6 -2.62 -27.78 -0.60
CA PHE A 6 -3.32 -27.53 0.66
C PHE A 6 -2.77 -26.29 1.39
N SER A 7 -1.45 -26.07 1.34
CA SER A 7 -0.83 -24.84 1.87
C SER A 7 -1.28 -23.58 1.12
N GLY A 8 -1.53 -23.68 -0.18
CA GLY A 8 -2.06 -22.56 -0.97
C GLY A 8 -3.50 -22.21 -0.62
N TYR A 9 -4.39 -23.20 -0.49
CA TYR A 9 -5.79 -22.98 -0.10
C TYR A 9 -5.92 -22.41 1.31
N THR A 10 -5.15 -22.92 2.27
CA THR A 10 -5.15 -22.42 3.65
C THR A 10 -4.63 -20.98 3.72
N ALA A 11 -3.58 -20.64 2.97
CA ALA A 11 -3.09 -19.26 2.87
C ALA A 11 -4.14 -18.30 2.27
N CYS A 12 -4.82 -18.70 1.18
CA CYS A 12 -5.88 -17.89 0.58
C CYS A 12 -7.07 -17.69 1.53
N ALA A 13 -7.52 -18.75 2.19
CA ALA A 13 -8.63 -18.69 3.14
C ALA A 13 -8.29 -17.80 4.36
N ALA A 14 -7.09 -17.94 4.90
CA ALA A 14 -6.62 -17.10 6.01
C ALA A 14 -6.52 -15.62 5.60
N ALA A 15 -5.98 -15.32 4.41
CA ALA A 15 -5.87 -13.95 3.93
C ALA A 15 -7.25 -13.30 3.71
N LEU A 16 -8.21 -14.04 3.14
CA LEU A 16 -9.59 -13.57 2.97
C LEU A 16 -10.30 -13.34 4.31
N ALA A 17 -10.16 -14.27 5.25
CA ALA A 17 -10.77 -14.15 6.58
C ALA A 17 -10.20 -12.96 7.35
N LEU A 18 -8.87 -12.79 7.37
CA LEU A 18 -8.21 -11.66 8.02
C LEU A 18 -8.54 -10.33 7.33
N GLY A 19 -8.63 -10.31 5.99
CA GLY A 19 -9.04 -9.12 5.25
C GLY A 19 -10.49 -8.71 5.55
N ALA A 20 -11.42 -9.67 5.60
CA ALA A 20 -12.81 -9.41 5.94
C ALA A 20 -12.95 -8.90 7.39
N LEU A 21 -12.24 -9.52 8.34
CA LEU A 21 -12.18 -9.05 9.73
C LEU A 21 -11.61 -7.64 9.82
N PHE A 22 -10.53 -7.35 9.09
CA PHE A 22 -9.93 -6.03 9.05
C PHE A 22 -10.94 -4.98 8.55
N VAL A 23 -11.63 -5.22 7.44
CA VAL A 23 -12.63 -4.28 6.91
C VAL A 23 -13.80 -4.08 7.89
N TYR A 24 -14.26 -5.17 8.52
CA TYR A 24 -15.35 -5.11 9.49
C TYR A 24 -14.99 -4.24 10.70
N TYR A 25 -13.84 -4.47 11.34
CA TYR A 25 -13.44 -3.70 12.52
C TYR A 25 -12.93 -2.29 12.19
N ALA A 26 -12.23 -2.11 11.07
CA ALA A 26 -11.63 -0.82 10.73
C ALA A 26 -12.67 0.19 10.20
N PHE A 27 -13.74 -0.27 9.54
CA PHE A 27 -14.69 0.63 8.85
C PHE A 27 -16.17 0.41 9.23
N LEU A 28 -16.63 -0.83 9.47
CA LEU A 28 -18.07 -1.11 9.64
C LEU A 28 -18.54 -1.13 11.09
N ASN A 29 -17.69 -1.56 12.02
CA ASN A 29 -17.99 -1.64 13.46
C ASN A 29 -17.46 -0.42 14.24
N VAL A 30 -17.19 0.68 13.52
CA VAL A 30 -16.79 1.96 14.11
C VAL A 30 -18.05 2.64 14.63
N SER A 31 -18.28 2.56 15.94
CA SER A 31 -19.40 3.22 16.63
C SER A 31 -19.37 4.74 16.36
N GLU A 32 -20.47 5.28 15.82
CA GLU A 32 -20.59 6.69 15.38
C GLU A 32 -20.35 7.76 16.49
N HIS A 33 -20.15 7.38 17.75
CA HIS A 33 -20.08 8.31 18.89
C HIS A 33 -18.72 8.40 19.62
N GLU A 34 -17.72 7.56 19.32
CA GLU A 34 -16.46 7.54 20.11
C GLU A 34 -15.17 7.88 19.32
N ILE A 35 -15.22 8.02 17.98
CA ILE A 35 -14.01 7.92 17.14
C ILE A 35 -13.77 9.14 16.23
N ILE A 36 -14.10 10.35 16.69
CA ILE A 36 -13.70 11.58 15.97
C ILE A 36 -12.33 12.09 16.45
N SER A 37 -11.93 11.79 17.68
CA SER A 37 -10.74 12.37 18.30
C SER A 37 -9.98 11.39 19.21
N LEU A 38 -8.70 11.14 18.94
CA LEU A 38 -7.77 10.43 19.86
C LEU A 38 -7.30 11.33 21.01
N GLU A 39 -8.16 12.25 21.45
CA GLU A 39 -7.83 13.29 22.42
C GLU A 39 -7.71 12.74 23.85
N SER A 40 -8.44 11.66 24.15
CA SER A 40 -8.40 10.96 25.44
C SER A 40 -7.15 10.10 25.65
N LEU A 41 -6.33 9.87 24.62
CA LEU A 41 -5.08 9.13 24.76
C LEU A 41 -3.98 10.02 25.37
N SER A 42 -3.17 9.42 26.25
CA SER A 42 -1.95 10.07 26.75
C SER A 42 -1.01 10.39 25.59
N LEU A 43 -0.30 11.52 25.69
CA LEU A 43 0.63 11.99 24.66
C LEU A 43 1.69 10.93 24.31
N SER A 44 2.15 10.17 25.33
CA SER A 44 3.13 9.10 25.16
C SER A 44 2.56 7.91 24.38
N ALA A 45 1.31 7.51 24.64
CA ALA A 45 0.68 6.39 23.92
C ALA A 45 0.37 6.79 22.47
N TYR A 46 -0.13 8.01 22.27
CA TYR A 46 -0.43 8.52 20.92
C TYR A 46 0.81 8.59 20.04
N SER A 47 1.92 9.13 20.56
CA SER A 47 3.18 9.24 19.81
C SER A 47 3.80 7.88 19.51
N ALA A 48 3.76 6.92 20.44
CA ALA A 48 4.28 5.57 20.23
C ALA A 48 3.63 4.82 19.06
N ILE A 49 2.33 5.06 18.80
CA ILE A 49 1.60 4.44 17.69
C ILE A 49 1.76 5.28 16.42
N THR A 50 1.66 6.60 16.54
CA THR A 50 1.62 7.51 15.39
C THR A 50 2.97 7.62 14.69
N ILE A 51 4.08 7.70 15.43
CA ILE A 51 5.43 7.88 14.86
C ILE A 51 5.79 6.78 13.85
N PRO A 52 5.71 5.46 14.18
CA PRO A 52 6.10 4.43 13.24
C PRO A 52 5.21 4.40 11.99
N ILE A 53 3.91 4.59 12.15
CA ILE A 53 2.96 4.62 11.01
C ILE A 53 3.22 5.84 10.13
N ALA A 54 3.41 7.02 10.74
CA ALA A 54 3.72 8.25 10.03
C ALA A 54 5.06 8.15 9.31
N MET A 55 6.07 7.53 9.93
CA MET A 55 7.38 7.31 9.29
C MET A 55 7.24 6.48 8.02
N VAL A 56 6.53 5.35 8.07
CA VAL A 56 6.31 4.49 6.90
C VAL A 56 5.52 5.23 5.82
N ALA A 57 4.43 5.91 6.19
CA ALA A 57 3.59 6.65 5.25
C ALA A 57 4.36 7.79 4.55
N LEU A 58 5.14 8.57 5.31
CA LEU A 58 5.93 9.67 4.76
C LEU A 58 7.09 9.17 3.89
N LEU A 59 7.71 8.03 4.21
CA LEU A 59 8.72 7.41 3.35
C LEU A 59 8.12 6.96 2.01
N LEU A 60 6.92 6.38 2.01
CA LEU A 60 6.22 6.00 0.79
C LEU A 60 5.85 7.24 -0.04
N CYS A 61 5.32 8.30 0.57
CA CYS A 61 5.09 9.57 -0.12
C CYS A 61 6.40 10.19 -0.63
N GLY A 62 7.48 10.16 0.15
CA GLY A 62 8.79 10.68 -0.22
C GLY A 62 9.38 9.97 -1.44
N THR A 63 9.27 8.64 -1.51
CA THR A 63 9.72 7.88 -2.70
C THR A 63 8.86 8.19 -3.92
N GLY A 64 7.53 8.34 -3.78
CA GLY A 64 6.65 8.77 -4.88
C GLY A 64 7.01 10.16 -5.40
N PHE A 65 7.25 11.12 -4.50
CA PHE A 65 7.68 12.47 -4.84
C PHE A 65 9.05 12.45 -5.53
N TRP A 66 10.00 11.68 -5.01
CA TRP A 66 11.33 11.52 -5.60
C TRP A 66 11.28 10.96 -7.02
N VAL A 67 10.44 9.95 -7.28
CA VAL A 67 10.23 9.40 -8.63
C VAL A 67 9.62 10.45 -9.57
N GLY A 68 8.61 11.19 -9.12
CA GLY A 68 8.04 12.29 -9.92
C GLY A 68 9.06 13.38 -10.24
N TRP A 69 9.88 13.76 -9.26
CA TRP A 69 10.92 14.78 -9.39
C TRP A 69 12.04 14.36 -10.34
N THR A 70 12.49 13.11 -10.26
CA THR A 70 13.52 12.57 -11.16
C THR A 70 13.02 12.54 -12.60
N ILE A 71 11.78 12.11 -12.88
CA ILE A 71 11.21 12.15 -14.24
C ILE A 71 11.11 13.59 -14.77
N LEU A 72 10.79 14.56 -13.91
CA LEU A 72 10.71 15.97 -14.29
C LEU A 72 12.08 16.55 -14.70
N THR A 73 13.14 16.12 -14.01
CA THR A 73 14.50 16.68 -14.14
C THR A 73 15.35 15.95 -15.18
N ILE A 74 15.05 14.69 -15.50
CA ILE A 74 15.76 13.93 -16.53
C ILE A 74 15.54 14.56 -17.91
N LYS A 75 16.65 14.87 -18.58
CA LYS A 75 16.67 15.15 -20.02
C LYS A 75 16.73 13.81 -20.74
N VAL A 76 15.61 13.38 -21.32
CA VAL A 76 15.58 12.22 -22.22
C VAL A 76 16.44 12.52 -23.45
N ALA A 77 17.55 11.80 -23.60
CA ALA A 77 18.19 11.65 -24.89
C ALA A 77 17.27 10.77 -25.75
N PRO A 78 16.98 11.13 -27.00
CA PRO A 78 16.03 10.38 -27.82
C PRO A 78 16.54 8.93 -28.01
N PRO A 79 15.79 7.90 -27.56
CA PRO A 79 16.16 6.52 -27.82
C PRO A 79 15.85 6.19 -29.28
N MET A 80 16.88 6.27 -30.12
CA MET A 80 16.92 5.85 -31.53
C MET A 80 15.90 6.54 -32.48
N PRO A 81 16.36 7.09 -33.63
CA PRO A 81 15.52 7.90 -34.50
C PRO A 81 14.67 7.03 -35.44
N GLU A 82 13.60 6.41 -34.95
CA GLU A 82 12.61 5.83 -35.89
C GLU A 82 11.14 5.78 -35.41
N ILE A 83 10.83 6.10 -34.14
CA ILE A 83 9.43 6.22 -33.71
C ILE A 83 9.11 7.68 -33.46
N VAL A 84 8.59 8.27 -34.53
CA VAL A 84 8.05 9.62 -34.70
C VAL A 84 7.16 10.07 -33.52
N GLU A 85 7.39 11.32 -33.13
CA GLU A 85 6.55 12.24 -32.34
C GLU A 85 5.19 11.72 -31.86
N LYS A 86 5.16 11.19 -30.63
CA LYS A 86 4.00 11.37 -29.76
C LYS A 86 4.33 12.51 -28.80
N LYS A 87 3.44 13.49 -28.66
CA LYS A 87 3.57 14.53 -27.63
C LYS A 87 3.68 13.85 -26.27
N ASP A 88 4.90 13.80 -25.72
CA ASP A 88 5.18 13.13 -24.45
C ASP A 88 4.59 13.94 -23.29
N PHE A 89 3.35 13.62 -22.91
CA PHE A 89 2.73 14.12 -21.69
C PHE A 89 3.40 13.55 -20.42
N ALA A 90 4.52 12.84 -20.52
CA ALA A 90 5.25 12.23 -19.41
C ALA A 90 5.63 13.26 -18.34
N LYS A 91 6.12 14.44 -18.74
CA LYS A 91 6.47 15.53 -17.80
C LYS A 91 5.25 16.10 -17.08
N ILE A 92 4.13 16.25 -17.79
CA ILE A 92 2.86 16.72 -17.22
C ILE A 92 2.32 15.68 -16.22
N LYS A 93 2.34 14.39 -16.58
CA LYS A 93 1.94 13.29 -15.69
C LYS A 93 2.83 13.23 -14.44
N ALA A 94 4.13 13.41 -14.59
CA ALA A 94 5.07 13.46 -13.46
C ALA A 94 4.82 14.67 -12.54
N LEU A 95 4.51 15.84 -13.10
CA LEU A 95 4.13 17.02 -12.34
C LEU A 95 2.82 16.80 -11.57
N ILE A 96 1.80 16.25 -12.23
CA ILE A 96 0.52 15.91 -11.58
C ILE A 96 0.75 14.91 -10.45
N LEU A 97 1.57 13.87 -10.67
CA LEU A 97 1.93 12.89 -9.64
C LEU A 97 2.62 13.56 -8.45
N CYS A 98 3.58 14.44 -8.70
CA CYS A 98 4.29 15.21 -7.69
C CYS A 98 3.33 16.08 -6.84
N LEU A 99 2.41 16.80 -7.49
CA LEU A 99 1.39 17.61 -6.81
C LEU A 99 0.42 16.76 -6.01
N LEU A 100 -0.05 15.63 -6.54
CA LEU A 100 -0.95 14.73 -5.83
C LEU A 100 -0.29 14.14 -4.59
N VAL A 101 0.95 13.69 -4.70
CA VAL A 101 1.69 13.13 -3.56
C VAL A 101 1.92 14.20 -2.49
N LEU A 102 2.23 15.44 -2.87
CA LEU A 102 2.41 16.54 -1.93
C LEU A 102 1.07 16.87 -1.23
N ALA A 103 -0.04 16.94 -1.98
CA ALA A 103 -1.36 17.18 -1.41
C ALA A 103 -1.80 16.08 -0.43
N ILE A 104 -1.56 14.82 -0.77
CA ILE A 104 -1.86 13.66 0.10
C ILE A 104 -0.96 13.68 1.36
N SER A 105 0.33 14.00 1.20
CA SER A 105 1.24 14.10 2.33
C SER A 105 0.84 15.23 3.29
N ALA A 106 0.43 16.39 2.76
CA ALA A 106 -0.02 17.52 3.55
C ALA A 106 -1.34 17.21 4.29
N SER A 107 -2.31 16.60 3.61
CA SER A 107 -3.58 16.21 4.24
C SER A 107 -3.38 15.15 5.32
N PHE A 108 -2.44 14.21 5.14
CA PHE A 108 -2.07 13.24 6.16
C PHE A 108 -1.48 13.91 7.41
N VAL A 109 -0.50 14.81 7.25
CA VAL A 109 0.10 15.54 8.38
C VAL A 109 -0.94 16.40 9.11
N TYR A 110 -1.83 17.05 8.35
CA TYR A 110 -2.95 17.80 8.93
C TYR A 110 -3.90 16.91 9.74
N GLY A 111 -4.19 15.70 9.24
CA GLY A 111 -5.00 14.72 9.96
C GLY A 111 -4.35 14.22 11.26
N LEU A 112 -3.02 14.08 11.29
CA LEU A 112 -2.27 13.77 12.51
C LEU A 112 -2.32 14.93 13.53
N TYR A 113 -2.25 16.17 13.06
CA TYR A 113 -2.35 17.34 13.93
C TYR A 113 -3.70 17.42 14.66
N ILE A 114 -4.79 17.10 13.96
CA ILE A 114 -6.15 17.05 14.52
C ILE A 114 -6.36 15.81 15.43
N ARG A 115 -5.37 14.90 15.51
CA ARG A 115 -5.49 13.59 16.17
C ARG A 115 -6.72 12.82 15.69
N SER A 116 -7.03 12.93 14.40
CA SER A 116 -8.15 12.21 13.80
C SER A 116 -7.81 10.74 13.61
N TYR A 117 -8.73 9.86 13.98
CA TYR A 117 -8.59 8.41 13.79
C TYR A 117 -8.39 8.04 12.31
N TRP A 118 -9.11 8.72 11.42
CA TRP A 118 -9.09 8.45 9.98
C TRP A 118 -7.72 8.70 9.35
N ALA A 119 -6.96 9.66 9.88
CA ALA A 119 -5.61 9.94 9.40
C ALA A 119 -4.67 8.75 9.61
N LEU A 120 -4.85 8.00 10.71
CA LEU A 120 -4.04 6.82 11.03
C LEU A 120 -4.61 5.54 10.43
N ALA A 121 -5.93 5.39 10.42
CA ALA A 121 -6.60 4.19 9.95
C ALA A 121 -6.37 3.94 8.45
N LEU A 122 -6.39 5.00 7.62
CA LEU A 122 -6.25 4.89 6.17
C LEU A 122 -4.88 4.36 5.71
N PRO A 123 -3.73 4.93 6.15
CA PRO A 123 -2.42 4.41 5.77
C PRO A 123 -2.16 3.04 6.38
N ALA A 124 -2.62 2.77 7.61
CA ALA A 124 -2.52 1.44 8.20
C ALA A 124 -3.31 0.41 7.37
N ALA A 125 -4.52 0.75 6.94
CA ALA A 125 -5.34 -0.09 6.05
C ALA A 125 -4.67 -0.36 4.70
N ALA A 126 -4.06 0.65 4.09
CA ALA A 126 -3.36 0.48 2.83
C ALA A 126 -2.23 -0.56 2.96
N VAL A 127 -1.41 -0.47 4.01
CA VAL A 127 -0.31 -1.40 4.25
C VAL A 127 -0.81 -2.81 4.54
N THR A 128 -1.81 -2.97 5.42
CA THR A 128 -2.34 -4.29 5.76
C THR A 128 -2.98 -4.98 4.56
N LEU A 129 -3.76 -4.26 3.75
CA LEU A 129 -4.39 -4.82 2.55
C LEU A 129 -3.37 -5.18 1.46
N VAL A 130 -2.30 -4.41 1.30
CA VAL A 130 -1.20 -4.77 0.37
C VAL A 130 -0.52 -6.06 0.81
N VAL A 131 -0.21 -6.20 2.11
CA VAL A 131 0.42 -7.43 2.64
C VAL A 131 -0.52 -8.63 2.50
N LEU A 132 -1.80 -8.47 2.87
CA LEU A 132 -2.80 -9.53 2.69
C LEU A 132 -2.99 -9.90 1.21
N GLY A 133 -2.99 -8.91 0.32
CA GLY A 133 -3.04 -9.10 -1.13
C GLY A 133 -1.84 -9.87 -1.66
N MET A 134 -0.63 -9.58 -1.18
CA MET A 134 0.59 -10.34 -1.50
C MET A 134 0.50 -11.79 -1.04
N VAL A 135 0.05 -12.04 0.20
CA VAL A 135 -0.12 -13.41 0.72
C VAL A 135 -1.17 -14.18 -0.08
N PHE A 136 -2.28 -13.54 -0.41
CA PHE A 136 -3.32 -14.10 -1.25
C PHE A 136 -2.80 -14.44 -2.66
N TRP A 137 -2.04 -13.52 -3.26
CA TRP A 137 -1.41 -13.73 -4.58
C TRP A 137 -0.45 -14.92 -4.57
N VAL A 138 0.39 -15.04 -3.54
CA VAL A 138 1.31 -16.18 -3.36
C VAL A 138 0.53 -17.49 -3.21
N GLY A 139 -0.58 -17.49 -2.44
CA GLY A 139 -1.45 -18.64 -2.30
C GLY A 139 -2.01 -19.12 -3.66
N ILE A 140 -2.46 -18.19 -4.50
CA ILE A 140 -2.92 -18.49 -5.87
C ILE A 140 -1.78 -19.05 -6.74
N ALA A 141 -0.58 -18.46 -6.66
CA ALA A 141 0.58 -18.94 -7.42
C ALA A 141 0.94 -20.40 -7.05
N ILE A 142 0.86 -20.77 -5.78
CA ILE A 142 1.13 -22.13 -5.30
C ILE A 142 0.06 -23.12 -5.82
N ILE A 143 -1.21 -22.72 -5.84
CA ILE A 143 -2.32 -23.55 -6.35
C ILE A 143 -2.16 -23.80 -7.85
N THR A 144 -1.76 -22.77 -8.59
CA THR A 144 -1.69 -22.79 -10.06
C THR A 144 -0.38 -23.34 -10.61
N ALA A 145 0.68 -23.43 -9.79
CA ALA A 145 1.95 -24.04 -10.18
C ALA A 145 1.75 -25.51 -10.63
N ARG A 146 2.17 -25.80 -11.88
CA ARG A 146 2.33 -27.18 -12.35
C ARG A 146 3.73 -27.66 -11.97
N ALA A 147 3.83 -28.84 -11.36
CA ALA A 147 5.13 -29.44 -11.13
C ALA A 147 5.74 -29.85 -12.47
N THR A 148 6.82 -29.20 -12.87
CA THR A 148 7.63 -29.54 -14.06
C THR A 148 8.72 -30.57 -13.77
N LEU A 149 8.74 -31.15 -12.57
CA LEU A 149 9.69 -32.20 -12.20
C LEU A 149 9.08 -33.57 -12.55
N PRO A 150 9.75 -34.39 -13.39
CA PRO A 150 9.30 -35.75 -13.66
C PRO A 150 9.33 -36.55 -12.35
N GLU A 151 8.21 -37.20 -12.03
CA GLU A 151 8.13 -38.15 -10.93
C GLU A 151 8.97 -39.39 -11.30
N GLY A 152 10.23 -39.44 -10.86
CA GLY A 152 11.06 -40.63 -11.08
C GLY A 152 12.52 -40.49 -10.64
N LYS A 153 12.80 -40.87 -9.38
CA LYS A 153 13.88 -41.80 -8.97
C LYS A 153 13.98 -41.88 -7.44
N LYS A 154 13.29 -42.86 -6.87
CA LYS A 154 13.93 -43.86 -6.01
C LYS A 154 13.39 -45.22 -6.44
#